data_AF-A0A1I1MK23-F1
#
_entry.id   AF-A0A1I1MK23-F1
#
_cell.length_a   1.000
_cell.length_b   1.000
_cell.length_c   1.000
_cell.angle_alpha   90.00
_cell.angle_beta   90.00
_cell.angle_gamma   90.00
#
_symmetry.space_group_name_H-M   'P 1'
#
loop_
_entity.id
_entity.type
_entity.pdbx_description
1 polymer ?
#
loop_
_entity_poly.entity_id
_entity_poly.type
_entity_poly.pdbx_seq_one_letter_code
_entity_poly.pdbx_strand_id
1 'polypeptide(L)' 'MGFGGIGIWQLLIVLAIIVLLFGTKKLKNIGGDLGGAIKGFKKAVTDEDQNKTDTITNQEKQTSNAPDVTEKQADSKDKA' A
#
# COMPACT_ATOMS: atom_id res chain seq x y z
N MET A 1 17.39 -32.54 -7.60
CA MET A 1 16.74 -31.51 -8.44
C MET A 1 15.94 -30.57 -7.54
N GLY A 2 16.61 -29.78 -6.72
CA GLY A 2 15.97 -28.84 -5.81
C GLY A 2 15.78 -27.48 -6.46
N PHE A 3 14.83 -26.69 -5.95
CA PHE A 3 14.48 -25.32 -6.34
C PHE A 3 15.64 -24.28 -6.33
N GLY A 4 16.90 -24.70 -6.11
CA GLY A 4 18.10 -23.84 -6.08
C GLY A 4 18.53 -23.27 -7.45
N GLY A 5 17.81 -23.58 -8.53
CA GLY A 5 18.01 -22.97 -9.86
C GLY A 5 17.09 -21.80 -10.16
N ILE A 6 16.11 -21.50 -9.29
CA ILE A 6 15.27 -20.30 -9.45
C ILE A 6 16.06 -19.11 -8.93
N GLY A 7 16.87 -18.55 -9.82
CA GLY A 7 17.60 -17.32 -9.55
C GLY A 7 16.65 -16.13 -9.37
N ILE A 8 17.16 -15.09 -8.73
CA ILE A 8 16.46 -13.82 -8.52
C ILE A 8 15.95 -13.23 -9.85
N TRP A 9 16.69 -13.44 -10.94
CA TRP A 9 16.31 -13.02 -12.29
C TRP A 9 15.04 -13.68 -12.81
N GLN A 10 14.84 -14.97 -12.55
CA GLN A 10 13.64 -15.70 -12.95
C GLN A 10 12.43 -15.23 -12.14
N LEU A 11 12.59 -14.98 -10.84
CA LEU A 11 11.51 -14.43 -10.02
C LEU A 11 11.06 -13.05 -10.49
N LEU A 12 11.99 -12.18 -10.90
CA LEU A 12 11.63 -10.87 -11.46
C LEU A 12 10.86 -10.99 -12.78
N ILE A 13 11.25 -11.91 -13.67
CA ILE A 13 10.51 -12.18 -14.91
C ILE A 13 9.08 -12.65 -14.61
N VAL A 14 8.92 -13.58 -13.66
CA VAL A 14 7.60 -14.11 -13.29
C VAL A 14 6.74 -13.02 -12.66
N LEU A 15 7.32 -12.20 -11.76
CA LEU A 15 6.64 -11.07 -11.15
C LEU A 15 6.16 -10.07 -12.21
N ALA A 16 6.99 -9.76 -13.20
CA ALA A 16 6.62 -8.85 -14.29
C ALA A 16 5.41 -9.35 -15.07
N ILE A 17 5.34 -10.66 -15.36
CA ILE A 17 4.19 -11.28 -16.03
C ILE A 17 2.92 -11.16 -15.17
N ILE A 18 3.01 -11.46 -13.87
CA ILE A 18 1.88 -11.32 -12.94
C ILE A 18 1.38 -9.87 -12.91
N VAL A 19 2.29 -8.89 -12.83
CA VAL A 19 1.94 -7.46 -12.84
C VAL A 19 1.26 -7.07 -14.15
N LEU A 20 1.69 -7.60 -15.29
CA LEU A 20 1.06 -7.35 -16.60
C LEU A 20 -0.33 -7.97 -16.70
N LEU A 21 -0.54 -9.18 -16.18
CA LEU A 21 -1.85 -9.87 -16.22
C LEU A 21 -2.88 -9.21 -15.29
N PHE A 22 -2.50 -8.92 -14.05
CA PHE A 22 -3.40 -8.34 -13.06
C PHE A 22 -3.49 -6.81 -13.14
N GLY A 23 -2.48 -6.18 -13.75
CA GLY A 23 -2.32 -4.73 -13.79
C GLY A 23 -1.84 -4.15 -12.45
N THR A 24 -1.14 -3.01 -12.52
CA THR A 24 -0.63 -2.32 -11.32
C THR A 24 -1.73 -1.76 -10.42
N LYS A 25 -2.92 -1.44 -10.97
CA LYS A 25 -4.05 -0.92 -10.19
C LYS A 25 -4.59 -1.92 -9.17
N LYS A 26 -4.82 -3.18 -9.58
CA LYS A 26 -5.32 -4.21 -8.66
C LYS A 26 -4.24 -4.64 -7.67
N LEU A 27 -2.99 -4.76 -8.13
CA LEU A 27 -1.87 -5.10 -7.26
C LEU A 27 -1.58 -4.02 -6.21
N LYS A 28 -1.79 -2.73 -6.54
CA LYS A 28 -1.66 -1.63 -5.57
C LYS A 28 -2.78 -1.60 -4.55
N ASN A 29 -4.02 -1.84 -4.96
CA ASN A 29 -5.15 -1.89 -4.02
C ASN A 29 -4.96 -3.03 -3.00
N ILE A 30 -4.68 -4.24 -3.48
CA ILE A 30 -4.48 -5.42 -2.61
C ILE A 30 -3.14 -5.33 -1.85
N GLY A 31 -2.10 -4.82 -2.50
CA GLY A 31 -0.78 -4.65 -1.91
C GLY A 31 -0.73 -3.57 -0.82
N GLY A 32 -1.57 -2.55 -0.89
CA GLY A 32 -1.72 -1.56 0.18
C GLY A 32 -2.25 -2.19 1.47
N ASP A 33 -3.33 -2.98 1.36
CA ASP A 33 -3.96 -3.65 2.50
C ASP A 33 -3.03 -4.71 3.12
N LEU A 34 -2.46 -5.58 2.28
CA LEU A 34 -1.52 -6.61 2.73
C LEU A 34 -0.21 -6.01 3.25
N GLY A 35 0.30 -4.97 2.58
CA GLY A 35 1.52 -4.27 2.97
C GLY A 35 1.37 -3.57 4.31
N GLY A 36 0.21 -2.96 4.59
CA GLY A 36 -0.11 -2.36 5.89
C GLY A 36 -0.09 -3.40 7.02
N ALA A 37 -0.75 -4.54 6.81
CA ALA A 37 -0.77 -5.63 7.79
C ALA A 37 0.63 -6.20 8.08
N ILE A 38 1.42 -6.46 7.02
CA ILE A 38 2.79 -6.96 7.15
C ILE A 38 3.70 -5.92 7.83
N LYS A 39 3.52 -4.63 7.56
CA LYS A 39 4.29 -3.55 8.21
C LYS A 39 4.02 -3.48 9.71
N GLY A 40 2.76 -3.59 10.13
CA GLY A 40 2.37 -3.66 11.54
C GLY A 40 2.95 -4.90 12.23
N PHE A 41 2.89 -6.06 11.57
CA PHE A 41 3.49 -7.30 12.07
C PHE A 41 5.02 -7.19 12.22
N LYS A 42 5.72 -6.68 11.20
CA LYS A 42 7.18 -6.45 11.27
C LYS A 42 7.53 -5.50 12.41
N LYS A 43 6.74 -4.42 12.59
CA LYS A 43 6.96 -3.44 13.64
C LYS A 43 6.77 -4.07 15.03
N ALA A 44 5.70 -4.82 15.25
CA ALA A 44 5.45 -5.51 16.52
C ALA A 44 6.57 -6.51 16.86
N VAL A 45 6.93 -7.37 15.90
CA VAL A 45 8.02 -8.35 16.10
C VAL A 45 9.36 -7.66 16.35
N THR A 46 9.64 -6.56 15.64
CA THR A 46 10.90 -5.82 15.83
C THR A 46 10.90 -4.97 17.11
N ASP A 47 9.76 -4.41 17.54
CA ASP A 47 9.63 -3.64 18.79
C ASP A 47 9.72 -4.54 20.02
N GLU A 48 9.30 -5.82 19.95
CA GLU A 48 9.54 -6.79 21.02
C GLU A 48 11.03 -7.12 21.17
N ASP A 49 11.78 -7.21 20.06
CA ASP A 49 13.24 -7.36 20.08
C ASP A 49 13.99 -6.08 20.48
N GLN A 50 13.40 -4.90 20.27
CA GLN A 50 14.00 -3.59 20.53
C GLN A 50 13.50 -2.91 21.81
N ASN A 51 12.76 -3.61 22.68
CA ASN A 51 12.33 -3.09 23.99
C ASN A 51 13.50 -2.97 24.98
N LYS A 52 14.46 -2.09 24.65
CA LYS A 52 15.35 -1.40 25.58
C LYS A 52 15.61 0.06 25.23
N THR A 53 15.18 0.61 24.09
CA THR A 53 15.39 2.05 23.85
C THR A 53 14.39 2.60 22.83
N ASP A 54 13.79 3.74 23.17
CA ASP A 54 13.10 4.69 22.28
C ASP A 54 11.62 4.45 21.94
N THR A 55 10.79 4.73 22.95
CA THR A 55 9.53 5.45 22.77
C THR A 55 9.74 6.70 21.90
N ILE A 56 8.78 6.96 20.99
CA ILE A 56 8.60 8.15 20.12
C ILE A 56 9.20 8.05 18.71
N THR A 57 8.33 7.88 17.70
CA THR A 57 8.14 8.88 16.62
C THR A 57 6.89 8.58 15.82
N ASN A 58 6.00 9.57 15.84
CA ASN A 58 4.85 9.85 14.97
C ASN A 58 4.95 9.27 13.55
N GLN A 59 3.78 8.94 12.97
CA GLN A 59 3.28 9.55 11.72
C GLN A 59 1.86 9.06 11.44
N GLU A 60 0.90 9.82 11.97
CA GLU A 60 -0.35 10.12 11.26
C GLU A 60 0.01 10.96 10.03
N LYS A 61 -0.26 10.45 8.82
CA LYS A 61 -0.40 11.27 7.61
C LYS A 61 -1.22 10.56 6.53
N GLN A 62 -2.49 10.97 6.48
CA GLN A 62 -3.08 11.57 5.29
C GLN A 62 -3.52 10.64 4.13
N THR A 63 -4.80 10.28 4.21
CA THR A 63 -5.75 10.34 3.09
C THR A 63 -5.49 11.54 2.18
N SER A 64 -5.08 11.32 0.93
CA SER A 64 -5.44 12.14 -0.26
C SER A 64 -4.74 11.63 -1.51
N ASN A 65 -5.50 11.08 -2.46
CA ASN A 65 -5.55 11.57 -3.85
C ASN A 65 -6.42 10.65 -4.73
N ALA A 66 -7.68 11.02 -4.86
CA ALA A 66 -8.41 10.87 -6.12
C ALA A 66 -9.18 12.19 -6.34
N PRO A 67 -8.72 13.09 -7.21
CA PRO A 67 -9.58 14.10 -7.79
C PRO A 67 -10.38 13.45 -8.91
N ASP A 68 -11.69 13.32 -8.75
CA ASP A 68 -12.57 13.34 -9.90
C ASP A 68 -13.86 14.07 -9.56
N VAL A 69 -14.12 15.02 -10.43
CA VAL A 69 -15.12 16.08 -10.41
C VAL A 69 -16.52 15.49 -10.55
N THR A 70 -17.51 16.05 -9.83
CA THR A 70 -18.82 16.48 -10.36
C THR A 70 -19.65 16.99 -9.18
N GLU A 71 -19.52 18.29 -8.90
CA GLU A 71 -20.48 19.03 -8.08
C GLU A 71 -21.21 19.99 -9.02
N LYS A 72 -22.35 19.53 -9.55
CA LYS A 72 -23.39 20.39 -10.13
C LYS A 72 -24.59 20.31 -9.20
N GLN A 73 -24.64 21.20 -8.22
CA GLN A 73 -25.87 21.55 -7.53
C GLN A 73 -26.03 23.07 -7.62
N ALA A 74 -26.73 23.49 -8.68
CA ALA A 74 -27.37 24.78 -8.71
C ALA A 74 -28.67 24.64 -7.92
N ASP A 75 -28.76 25.26 -6.75
CA ASP A 75 -30.05 25.70 -6.24
C ASP A 75 -29.91 26.94 -5.34
N SER A 76 -30.70 27.93 -5.73
CA SER A 76 -31.29 29.03 -4.97
C SER A 76 -30.48 29.84 -3.96
N LYS A 77 -30.31 31.13 -4.28
CA LYS A 77 -30.35 32.18 -3.26
C LYS A 77 -31.25 33.31 -3.71
N ASP A 78 -32.43 33.31 -3.12
CA ASP A 78 -33.33 34.43 -2.89
C ASP A 78 -32.63 35.78 -2.82
N LYS A 79 -33.17 36.73 -3.59
CA LYS A 79 -33.03 38.16 -3.33
C LYS A 79 -34.36 38.83 -3.73
N ALA A 80 -35.27 38.91 -2.76
CA ALA A 80 -36.34 39.90 -2.72
C ALA A 80 -36.05 40.84 -1.55
#